data_AF-A0A928KUH2-F1
#
_entry.id   AF-A0A928KUH2-F1
#
_cell.length_a   1.000
_cell.length_b   1.000
_cell.length_c   1.000
_cell.angle_alpha   90.00
_cell.angle_beta   90.00
_cell.angle_gamma   90.00
#
_symmetry.space_group_name_H-M   'P 1'
#
loop_
_entity.id
_entity.type
_entity.pdbx_description
1 polymer ?
#
loop_
_entity_poly.entity_id
_entity_poly.type
_entity_poly.pdbx_seq_one_letter_code
_entity_poly.pdbx_strand_id
1 'polypeptide(L)'
;MRKSLKGIEHMVVFGKLYPNLPLELASHYVYFKDTGHVILCVPNQFRDRNPDDYEVGIPVKWVLRHPYEIIGNFIYVQVPYDLIFGINVPEEYYEI
;
A
#
# COMPACT_ATOMS: atom_id res chain seq x y z
N MET A 1 -13.53 -2.59 6.24
CA MET A 1 -12.22 -3.19 5.94
C MET A 1 -12.13 -3.42 4.42
N ARG A 2 -11.01 -3.07 3.78
CA ARG A 2 -10.84 -3.15 2.31
C ARG A 2 -10.85 -4.61 1.83
N LYS A 3 -11.24 -4.86 0.57
CA LYS A 3 -11.37 -6.23 0.03
C LYS A 3 -10.01 -6.96 0.02
N SER A 4 -8.94 -6.25 -0.29
CA SER A 4 -7.53 -6.70 -0.26
C SER A 4 -7.07 -7.27 1.08
N LEU A 5 -7.71 -6.90 2.18
CA LEU A 5 -7.38 -7.37 3.53
C LEU A 5 -8.12 -8.65 3.93
N LYS A 6 -9.13 -9.07 3.15
CA LYS A 6 -9.90 -10.28 3.46
C LYS A 6 -9.03 -11.52 3.29
N GLY A 7 -8.92 -12.35 4.33
CA GLY A 7 -8.08 -13.54 4.37
C GLY A 7 -6.67 -13.34 4.95
N ILE A 8 -6.20 -12.08 5.05
CA ILE A 8 -4.90 -11.72 5.63
C ILE A 8 -5.05 -10.84 6.87
N GLU A 9 -6.23 -10.82 7.50
CA GLU A 9 -6.51 -10.00 8.68
C GLU A 9 -5.54 -10.29 9.83
N HIS A 10 -5.09 -11.53 9.96
CA HIS A 10 -4.12 -11.97 10.96
C HIS A 10 -2.72 -11.36 10.78
N MET A 11 -2.42 -10.79 9.60
CA MET A 11 -1.18 -10.05 9.33
C MET A 11 -1.28 -8.57 9.70
N VAL A 12 -2.49 -8.05 9.93
CA VAL A 12 -2.72 -6.64 10.28
C VAL A 12 -2.50 -6.41 11.78
N VAL A 13 -1.74 -5.37 12.12
CA VAL A 13 -1.56 -4.91 13.50
C VAL A 13 -2.33 -3.61 13.70
N PHE A 14 -3.33 -3.64 14.58
CA PHE A 14 -4.14 -2.47 14.91
C PHE A 14 -3.42 -1.55 15.92
N GLY A 15 -3.79 -0.26 15.92
CA GLY A 15 -3.29 0.74 16.87
C GLY A 15 -1.92 1.35 16.55
N LYS A 16 -1.27 0.91 15.46
CA LYS A 16 -0.05 1.53 14.94
C LYS A 16 -0.39 2.81 14.20
N LEU A 17 0.41 3.86 14.39
CA LEU A 17 0.24 5.16 13.73
C LEU A 17 1.52 5.52 12.97
N TYR A 18 1.38 6.09 11.78
CA TYR A 18 2.48 6.69 11.05
C TYR A 18 2.51 8.20 11.30
N PRO A 19 3.62 8.78 11.80
CA PRO A 19 3.71 10.22 12.08
C PRO A 19 3.48 11.07 10.83
N ASN A 20 2.66 12.12 10.95
CA ASN A 20 2.37 13.08 9.87
C ASN A 20 1.83 12.45 8.58
N LEU A 21 1.10 11.34 8.67
CA LEU A 21 0.45 10.76 7.50
C LEU A 21 -0.58 11.76 6.91
N PRO A 22 -0.54 12.05 5.61
CA PRO A 22 -1.57 12.85 4.94
C PRO A 22 -2.97 12.28 5.18
N LEU A 23 -3.92 13.15 5.51
CA LEU A 23 -5.28 12.74 5.91
C LEU A 23 -5.99 11.94 4.81
N GLU A 24 -5.75 12.30 3.54
CA GLU A 24 -6.28 11.61 2.37
C GLU A 24 -5.82 10.16 2.21
N LEU A 25 -4.70 9.77 2.85
CA LEU A 25 -4.16 8.40 2.82
C LEU A 25 -4.62 7.58 4.04
N ALA A 26 -5.25 8.21 5.04
CA ALA A 26 -5.53 7.58 6.33
C ALA A 26 -6.47 6.37 6.23
N SER A 27 -7.42 6.38 5.28
CA SER A 27 -8.37 5.28 5.06
C SER A 27 -7.76 4.07 4.34
N HIS A 28 -6.55 4.19 3.81
CA HIS A 28 -5.80 3.13 3.11
C HIS A 28 -4.56 2.66 3.88
N TYR A 29 -4.25 3.32 4.99
CA TYR A 29 -3.11 2.98 5.82
C TYR A 29 -3.33 1.68 6.61
N VAL A 30 -2.30 0.83 6.63
CA VAL A 30 -2.27 -0.44 7.35
C VAL A 30 -0.86 -0.67 7.91
N TYR A 31 -0.75 -1.35 9.04
CA TYR A 31 0.52 -1.91 9.51
C TYR A 31 0.51 -3.43 9.33
N PHE A 32 1.43 -3.96 8.53
CA PHE A 32 1.62 -5.40 8.37
C PHE A 32 2.78 -5.92 9.22
N LYS A 33 2.63 -7.14 9.76
CA LYS A 33 3.63 -7.78 10.64
C LYS A 33 4.99 -8.03 10.01
N ASP A 34 5.08 -8.11 8.68
CA ASP A 34 6.27 -8.47 7.91
C ASP A 34 6.82 -7.31 7.06
N THR A 35 6.02 -6.26 6.86
CA THR A 35 6.38 -5.10 6.02
C THR A 35 6.49 -3.80 6.82
N GLY A 36 5.71 -3.64 7.90
CA GLY A 36 5.61 -2.41 8.67
C GLY A 36 4.50 -1.47 8.17
N HIS A 37 4.74 -0.17 8.21
CA HIS A 37 3.79 0.85 7.77
C HIS A 37 3.62 0.86 6.24
N VAL A 38 2.41 0.59 5.76
CA VAL A 38 2.05 0.59 4.33
C VAL A 38 0.80 1.41 4.03
N ILE A 39 0.66 1.85 2.77
CA ILE A 39 -0.59 2.31 2.17
C ILE A 39 -1.04 1.26 1.17
N LEU A 40 -2.33 0.92 1.21
CA LEU A 40 -2.96 0.09 0.21
C LEU A 40 -3.16 0.89 -1.08
N CYS A 41 -2.41 0.50 -2.11
CA CYS A 41 -2.35 1.19 -3.39
C CYS A 41 -2.43 0.19 -4.55
N VAL A 42 -2.76 0.67 -5.74
CA VAL A 42 -2.72 -0.07 -6.99
C VAL A 42 -1.50 0.39 -7.79
N PRO A 43 -0.56 -0.50 -8.15
CA PRO A 43 0.52 -0.16 -9.06
C PRO A 43 -0.02 0.38 -10.39
N ASN A 44 0.54 1.48 -10.89
CA ASN A 44 0.06 2.15 -12.11
C ASN A 44 -0.09 1.22 -13.32
N GLN A 45 0.74 0.17 -13.43
CA GLN A 45 0.65 -0.81 -14.53
C GLN A 45 -0.69 -1.60 -14.56
N PHE A 46 -1.48 -1.55 -13.49
CA PHE A 46 -2.78 -2.22 -13.38
C PHE A 46 -3.96 -1.26 -13.47
N ARG A 47 -3.76 -0.02 -13.91
CA ARG A 47 -4.81 1.01 -13.98
C ARG A 47 -6.01 0.61 -14.85
N ASP A 48 -5.80 -0.20 -15.89
CA ASP A 48 -6.87 -0.69 -16.78
C ASP A 48 -7.50 -2.01 -16.31
N ARG A 49 -7.20 -2.45 -15.08
CA ARG A 49 -7.72 -3.67 -14.47
C ARG A 49 -8.67 -3.34 -13.33
N ASN A 50 -9.33 -4.36 -12.78
CA ASN A 50 -10.15 -4.19 -11.58
C ASN A 50 -9.24 -3.88 -10.37
N PRO A 51 -9.25 -2.65 -9.84
CA PRO A 51 -8.29 -2.24 -8.81
C PRO A 51 -8.42 -3.03 -7.50
N ASP A 52 -9.60 -3.56 -7.18
CA ASP A 52 -9.81 -4.39 -6.01
C ASP A 52 -8.96 -5.68 -6.00
N ASP A 53 -8.55 -6.15 -7.17
CA ASP A 53 -7.77 -7.39 -7.33
C ASP A 53 -6.25 -7.12 -7.39
N TYR A 54 -5.84 -5.85 -7.47
CA TYR A 54 -4.44 -5.42 -7.61
C TYR A 54 -3.99 -4.44 -6.53
N GLU A 55 -4.81 -4.23 -5.50
CA GLU A 55 -4.44 -3.41 -4.34
C GLU A 55 -3.45 -4.16 -3.45
N VAL A 56 -2.29 -3.56 -3.21
CA VAL A 56 -1.18 -4.13 -2.43
C VAL A 56 -0.65 -3.12 -1.41
N GLY A 57 -0.03 -3.62 -0.35
CA GLY A 57 0.65 -2.77 0.63
C GLY A 57 1.96 -2.23 0.07
N ILE A 58 2.03 -0.93 -0.14
CA ILE A 58 3.24 -0.22 -0.56
C ILE A 58 3.78 0.56 0.65
N PRO A 59 5.08 0.47 0.97
CA PRO A 59 5.64 1.17 2.14
C PRO A 59 5.32 2.66 2.13
N VAL A 60 4.90 3.21 3.28
CA VAL A 60 4.49 4.63 3.38
C VAL A 60 5.59 5.56 2.89
N LYS A 61 6.86 5.27 3.25
CA LYS A 61 8.02 6.03 2.81
C LYS A 61 8.12 6.11 1.28
N TRP A 62 7.71 5.07 0.55
CA TRP A 62 7.72 5.06 -0.91
C TRP A 62 6.63 5.96 -1.46
N VAL A 63 5.40 5.78 -0.97
CA VAL A 63 4.23 6.55 -1.42
C VAL A 63 4.44 8.05 -1.22
N LEU A 64 5.00 8.47 -0.07
CA LEU A 64 5.24 9.88 0.21
C LEU A 64 6.38 10.52 -0.60
N ARG A 65 7.24 9.72 -1.22
CA ARG A 65 8.35 10.21 -2.06
C ARG A 65 8.03 10.22 -3.55
N HIS A 66 6.88 9.67 -3.96
CA HIS A 66 6.51 9.52 -5.35
C HIS A 66 5.13 10.13 -5.62
N PRO A 67 4.88 10.63 -6.85
CA PRO A 67 3.55 11.06 -7.23
C PRO A 67 2.56 9.89 -7.13
N TYR A 68 1.44 10.15 -6.47
CA TYR A 68 0.29 9.26 -6.44
C TYR A 68 -0.96 10.01 -6.91
N GLU A 69 -1.93 9.26 -7.40
CA GLU A 69 -3.23 9.79 -7.82
C GLU A 69 -4.35 9.07 -7.08
N ILE A 70 -5.30 9.83 -6.53
CA ILE A 70 -6.50 9.27 -5.92
C ILE A 70 -7.62 9.33 -6.96
N ILE A 71 -8.09 8.16 -7.39
CA ILE A 71 -9.22 8.03 -8.33
C ILE A 71 -10.31 7.21 -7.65
N GLY A 72 -11.40 7.88 -7.30
CA GLY A 72 -12.47 7.29 -6.50
C GLY A 72 -11.95 6.86 -5.13
N ASN A 73 -12.02 5.56 -4.84
CA ASN A 73 -11.56 4.98 -3.57
C ASN A 73 -10.19 4.28 -3.68
N PHE A 74 -9.43 4.49 -4.76
CA PHE A 74 -8.15 3.81 -4.99
C PHE A 74 -7.02 4.82 -5.15
N ILE A 75 -5.85 4.46 -4.63
CA ILE A 75 -4.61 5.24 -4.73
C ILE A 75 -3.73 4.53 -5.75
N TYR A 76 -3.36 5.24 -6.80
CA TYR A 76 -2.48 4.73 -7.86
C TYR A 76 -1.09 5.35 -7.70
N VAL A 77 -0.06 4.53 -7.72
CA VAL A 77 1.33 4.99 -7.57
C VAL A 77 2.25 4.23 -8.50
N GLN A 78 3.29 4.91 -8.98
CA GLN A 78 4.37 4.25 -9.70
C GLN A 78 5.24 3.48 -8.71
N VAL A 79 5.32 2.16 -8.88
CA VAL A 79 6.16 1.29 -8.08
C VAL A 79 6.66 0.12 -8.94
N PRO A 80 7.93 -0.31 -8.79
CA PRO A 80 8.38 -1.55 -9.39
C PRO A 80 7.60 -2.73 -8.79
N TYR A 81 6.95 -3.49 -9.67
CA TYR A 81 6.13 -4.63 -9.26
C TYR A 81 6.40 -5.80 -10.19
N ASP A 82 6.83 -6.91 -9.60
CA ASP A 82 7.05 -8.19 -10.24
C ASP A 82 5.85 -9.11 -9.98
N LEU A 83 5.39 -9.85 -10.99
CA LEU A 83 4.20 -10.71 -10.86
C LEU A 83 4.43 -11.93 -9.96
N ILE A 84 5.68 -12.33 -9.72
CA ILE A 84 6.05 -13.48 -8.90
C ILE A 84 6.42 -13.01 -7.49
N PHE A 85 7.21 -11.93 -7.38
CA PHE A 85 7.79 -11.47 -6.12
C PHE A 85 7.05 -10.27 -5.50
N GLY A 86 6.14 -9.63 -6.23
CA GLY A 86 5.38 -8.48 -5.75
C GLY A 86 6.17 -7.17 -5.82
N ILE A 87 6.00 -6.31 -4.81
CA ILE A 87 6.66 -5.00 -4.73
C ILE A 87 8.18 -5.20 -4.58
N ASN A 88 8.95 -4.59 -5.47
CA ASN A 88 10.41 -4.66 -5.46
C ASN A 88 11.01 -3.26 -5.29
N VAL A 89 11.04 -2.76 -4.05
CA VAL A 89 11.65 -1.47 -3.68
C VAL A 89 12.84 -1.70 -2.76
N PRO A 90 13.78 -0.73 -2.64
CA PRO A 90 14.93 -0.88 -1.76
C PRO A 90 14.54 -1.12 -0.29
N GLU A 91 15.32 -1.93 0.43
CA GLU A 91 15.03 -2.33 1.83
C GLU A 91 14.84 -1.15 2.80
N GLU A 92 15.50 0.00 2.55
CA GLU A 92 15.37 1.22 3.36
C GLU A 92 13.93 1.78 3.47
N TYR A 93 13.06 1.40 2.53
CA TYR A 93 11.66 1.79 2.50
C TYR A 93 10.82 0.96 3.48
N TYR A 94 11.25 -0.25 3.81
CA TYR A 94 10.62 -1.11 4.80
C TYR A 94 11.03 -0.68 6.22
N GLU A 95 10.40 -1.29 7.23
CA GLU A 95 10.57 -0.91 8.64
C GLU A 95 10.79 -2.12 9.56
N ILE A 96 11.05 -3.28 8.98
CA ILE A 96 11.22 -4.57 9.66
C ILE A 96 12.52 -5.20 9.20
#